data_AF-A0A2V6WJ45-F1
#
_entry.id   AF-A0A2V6WJ45-F1
#
_cell.length_a   1.000
_cell.length_b   1.000
_cell.length_c   1.000
_cell.angle_alpha   90.00
_cell.angle_beta   90.00
_cell.angle_gamma   90.00
#
_symmetry.space_group_name_H-M   'P 1'
#
loop_
_entity.id
_entity.type
_entity.pdbx_description
1 polymer ?
#
loop_
_entity_poly.entity_id
_entity_poly.type
_entity_poly.pdbx_seq_one_letter_code
_entity_poly.pdbx_strand_id
1 'polypeptide(L)' 'MGQDDQALIQRCQAGDVAAFEPLVEKYRQRVWRIAYQIVRDREEAWDVSQEAFIRAYQSLAS' A
#
# COMPACT_ATOMS: atom_id res chain seq x y z
N MET A 1 8.68 -17.98 5.63
CA MET A 1 7.31 -18.13 5.10
C MET A 1 6.68 -16.76 5.17
N GLY A 2 6.50 -16.11 4.01
CA GLY A 2 5.89 -14.78 3.98
C GLY A 2 4.49 -14.86 4.56
N GLN A 3 4.12 -13.90 5.41
CA GLN A 3 2.74 -13.78 5.86
C GLN A 3 1.84 -13.68 4.61
N ASP A 4 0.78 -14.48 4.60
CA ASP A 4 -0.17 -14.49 3.49
C ASP A 4 -0.83 -13.10 3.42
N ASP A 5 -0.84 -12.49 2.24
CA ASP A 5 -1.43 -11.16 2.06
C ASP A 5 -2.89 -11.17 2.49
N GLN A 6 -3.56 -12.31 2.28
CA GLN A 6 -4.94 -12.51 2.69
C GLN A 6 -5.11 -12.49 4.21
N ALA A 7 -4.17 -13.05 4.97
CA ALA A 7 -4.19 -12.99 6.43
C ALA A 7 -3.93 -11.57 6.95
N LEU A 8 -3.04 -10.82 6.30
CA LEU A 8 -2.78 -9.42 6.63
C LEU A 8 -4.00 -8.53 6.32
N ILE A 9 -4.65 -8.75 5.17
CA ILE A 9 -5.87 -8.05 4.78
C ILE A 9 -7.00 -8.31 5.78
N GLN A 10 -7.20 -9.56 6.20
CA GLN A 10 -8.22 -9.90 7.20
C GLN A 10 -7.97 -9.20 8.54
N ARG A 11 -6.71 -9.08 8.96
CA ARG A 11 -6.34 -8.33 10.16
C ARG A 11 -6.59 -6.82 9.99
N CYS A 12 -6.25 -6.25 8.84
CA CYS A 12 -6.56 -4.85 8.51
C CYS A 12 -8.06 -4.57 8.60
N GLN A 13 -8.88 -5.48 8.03
CA GLN A 13 -10.35 -5.41 8.09
C GLN A 13 -10.89 -5.52 9.52
N ALA A 14 -10.21 -6.25 10.40
CA ALA A 14 -10.54 -6.34 11.82
C ALA A 14 -10.10 -5.10 12.64
N GLY A 15 -9.53 -4.07 12.00
CA GLY A 15 -9.06 -2.84 12.63
C GLY A 15 -7.59 -2.86 13.06
N ASP A 16 -6.84 -3.92 12.74
CA ASP A 16 -5.40 -4.01 13.03
C ASP A 16 -4.60 -3.25 11.98
N VAL A 17 -4.36 -1.96 12.25
CA VAL A 17 -3.59 -1.06 11.37
C VAL A 17 -2.16 -1.55 11.14
N ALA A 18 -1.56 -2.23 12.13
CA ALA A 18 -0.19 -2.71 12.03
C ALA A 18 -0.04 -3.85 11.01
N ALA A 19 -1.14 -4.54 10.67
CA ALA A 19 -1.13 -5.55 9.61
C ALA A 19 -0.99 -4.94 8.20
N PHE A 20 -1.19 -3.63 8.05
CA PHE A 20 -1.03 -2.96 6.75
C PHE A 20 0.44 -2.63 6.42
N GLU A 21 1.28 -2.39 7.44
CA GLU A 21 2.70 -2.08 7.28
C GLU A 21 3.48 -3.11 6.44
N PRO A 22 3.38 -4.43 6.68
CA PRO A 22 4.05 -5.43 5.83
C PRO A 22 3.52 -5.45 4.39
N LEU A 23 2.24 -5.10 4.14
CA LEU A 23 1.71 -4.95 2.79
C LEU A 23 2.34 -3.74 2.09
N VAL A 24 2.42 -2.60 2.77
CA VAL A 24 3.08 -1.39 2.23
C VAL A 24 4.54 -1.67 1.91
N GLU A 25 5.27 -2.29 2.83
CA GLU A 25 6.68 -2.64 2.64
C GLU A 25 6.90 -3.52 1.40
N LYS A 26 6.05 -4.53 1.23
CA LYS A 26 6.08 -5.45 0.08
C LYS A 26 5.76 -4.77 -1.25
N TYR A 27 4.82 -3.82 -1.25
CA TYR A 27 4.30 -3.23 -2.49
C TYR A 27 4.86 -1.85 -2.84
N ARG A 28 5.53 -1.14 -1.92
CA ARG A 28 5.95 0.27 -2.13
C ARG A 28 6.79 0.48 -3.38
N GLN A 29 7.76 -0.40 -3.65
CA GLN A 29 8.64 -0.23 -4.80
C GLN A 29 7.88 -0.41 -6.12
N ARG A 30 6.90 -1.32 -6.15
CA ARG A 30 6.08 -1.58 -7.33
C ARG A 30 5.10 -0.43 -7.58
N VAL A 31 4.43 0.04 -6.53
CA VAL A 31 3.48 1.16 -6.63
C VAL A 31 4.21 2.44 -7.04
N TRP A 32 5.35 2.75 -6.42
CA TRP A 32 6.17 3.90 -6.80
C TRP A 32 6.64 3.82 -8.25
N ARG A 33 7.08 2.63 -8.73
CA ARG A 33 7.51 2.46 -10.12
C ARG A 33 6.38 2.73 -11.11
N ILE A 34 5.16 2.28 -10.80
CA ILE A 34 3.98 2.54 -11.62
C ILE A 34 3.66 4.04 -11.63
N ALA A 35 3.63 4.67 -10.45
CA ALA A 35 3.40 6.10 -10.33
C ALA A 35 4.43 6.90 -11.15
N TYR A 36 5.71 6.58 -11.02
CA TYR A 36 6.81 7.21 -11.76
C TYR A 36 6.69 7.03 -13.28
N GLN A 37 6.22 5.88 -13.75
CA GLN A 37 6.00 5.65 -15.19
C GLN A 37 4.92 6.58 -15.77
N ILE A 38 3.95 6.99 -14.95
CA ILE A 38 2.84 7.87 -15.31
C ILE A 38 3.26 9.34 -15.22
N VAL A 39 3.71 9.78 -14.04
CA VAL A 39 3.96 11.21 -13.78
C VAL A 39 5.34 11.67 -14.23
N ARG A 40 6.31 10.75 -14.38
CA ARG A 40 7.70 11.02 -14.80
C ARG A 40 8.47 11.99 -13.90
N ASP A 41 7.94 12.28 -12.72
CA ASP A 41 8.56 13.05 -11.65
C ASP A 41 8.73 12.19 -10.40
N ARG A 42 9.85 12.37 -9.67
CA ARG A 42 10.16 11.53 -8.49
C ARG A 42 9.37 11.91 -7.25
N GLU A 43 9.18 13.20 -7.00
CA GLU A 43 8.45 13.71 -5.84
C GLU A 43 6.95 13.45 -6.04
N GLU A 44 6.42 13.75 -7.22
CA GLU A 44 5.02 13.48 -7.55
C GLU A 44 4.71 11.97 -7.51
N ALA A 45 5.64 11.11 -7.98
CA ALA A 45 5.46 9.67 -7.89
C ALA A 45 5.45 9.17 -6.44
N TRP A 46 6.22 9.80 -5.57
CA TRP A 46 6.22 9.50 -4.14
C TRP A 46 4.87 9.86 -3.52
N ASP A 47 4.39 11.07 -3.75
CA ASP A 47 3.11 11.55 -3.22
C ASP A 47 1.93 10.70 -3.71
N VAL A 48 1.87 10.42 -5.01
CA VAL A 48 0.84 9.54 -5.61
C VAL A 48 0.90 8.14 -5.02
N SER A 49 2.11 7.59 -4.81
CA SER A 49 2.26 6.26 -4.23
C SER A 49 1.77 6.20 -2.79
N GLN A 50 2.05 7.24 -1.98
CA GLN A 50 1.54 7.32 -0.62
C GLN A 50 0.03 7.45 -0.59
N GLU A 51 -0.54 8.32 -1.42
CA GLU A 51 -1.98 8.51 -1.49
C GLU A 51 -2.70 7.23 -1.93
N ALA A 52 -2.11 6.46 -2.86
CA ALA A 52 -2.62 5.16 -3.26
C ALA A 52 -2.70 4.16 -2.09
N PHE A 53 -1.68 4.13 -1.22
CA PHE A 53 -1.71 3.28 -0.03
C PHE A 53 -2.76 3.73 0.99
N ILE A 54 -2.91 5.04 1.22
CA ILE A 54 -3.93 5.58 2.12
C ILE A 54 -5.33 5.21 1.63
N ARG A 55 -5.60 5.41 0.33
CA ARG A 55 -6.89 5.04 -0.29
C ARG A 55 -7.14 3.53 -0.23
N ALA A 56 -6.11 2.71 -0.44
CA ALA A 56 -6.23 1.27 -0.32
C ALA A 56 -6.58 0.85 1.11
N TYR A 57 -5.91 1.42 2.12
CA TYR A 57 -6.23 1.15 3.53
C TYR A 57 -7.66 1.57 3.89
N GLN A 58 -8.09 2.76 3.49
CA GLN A 58 -9.47 3.24 3.71
C GLN A 58 -10.51 2.33 3.05
N SER A 59 -10.21 1.82 1.84
CA SER A 59 -11.10 0.90 1.12
C SER A 59 -11.18 -0.49 1.78
N LEU A 60 -10.11 -0.91 2.47
CA LEU A 60 -10.09 -2.17 3.22
C LEU A 60 -10.84 -2.08 4.56
N ALA A 61 -10.92 -0.90 5.16
CA ALA A 61 -11.66 -0.67 6.41
C ALA A 61 -13.16 -0.39 6.20
N SER A 62 -13.60 -0.28 4.93
CA SER A 62 -14.99 -0.04 4.52
C SER A 62 -15.81 -1.33 4.40
#